data_AF-A0A519TM40-F1
#
_entry.id   AF-A0A519TM40-F1
#
_cell.length_a   1.000
_cell.length_b   1.000
_cell.length_c   1.000
_cell.angle_alpha   90.00
_cell.angle_beta   90.00
_cell.angle_gamma   90.00
#
_symmetry.space_group_name_H-M   'P 1'
#
loop_
_entity.id
_entity.type
_entity.pdbx_description
1 polymer ?
#
loop_
_entity_poly.entity_id
_entity_poly.type
_entity_poly.pdbx_seq_one_letter_code
_entity_poly.pdbx_strand_id
1 'polypeptide(L)'
;MNAALLTLKVREALLILPQSHPALQDVLFDFAEPGKIDSEAFMQKNFRFNVALSRFAYLTGRSLATFKRDFAKLFCLSPSRWLVQRRLQEAHYLLTEQGKIPFGVYLEVGVEDLSHFFFAFKKAYGLAPSRLAVTP
;
A
#
# COMPACT_ATOMS: atom_id res chain seq x y z
N MET A 1 0.90 17.34 23.36
CA MET A 1 2.26 17.52 22.81
C MET A 1 2.45 19.00 22.48
N ASN A 2 3.49 19.65 23.00
CA ASN A 2 3.69 21.10 22.83
C ASN A 2 4.03 21.41 21.36
N ALA A 3 3.22 22.23 20.68
CA ALA A 3 3.40 22.55 19.27
C ALA A 3 4.76 23.22 18.98
N ALA A 4 5.27 24.04 19.92
CA ALA A 4 6.58 24.66 19.79
C ALA A 4 7.71 23.63 19.82
N LEU A 5 7.58 22.62 20.69
CA LEU A 5 8.54 21.53 20.79
C LEU A 5 8.55 20.65 19.52
N LEU A 6 7.37 20.40 18.95
CA LEU A 6 7.25 19.64 17.70
C LEU A 6 7.94 20.37 16.55
N THR A 7 7.66 21.67 16.36
CA THR A 7 8.28 22.48 15.31
C THR A 7 9.80 22.51 15.44
N LEU A 8 10.31 22.64 16.67
CA LEU A 8 11.74 22.60 16.93
C LEU A 8 12.35 21.24 16.55
N LYS A 9 11.71 20.13 16.94
CA LYS A 9 12.18 18.77 16.61
C LYS A 9 12.18 18.49 15.11
N VAL A 10 11.16 18.96 14.38
CA VAL A 10 11.10 18.85 12.92
C VAL A 10 12.25 19.62 12.28
N ARG A 11 12.53 20.85 12.75
CA ARG A 11 13.61 21.67 12.21
C ARG A 11 14.99 21.07 12.46
N GLU A 12 15.22 20.54 13.67
CA GLU A 12 16.45 19.78 13.99
C GLU A 12 16.62 18.58 13.05
N ALA A 13 15.57 17.78 12.86
CA ALA A 13 15.61 16.61 12.00
C ALA A 13 15.92 16.98 10.54
N LEU A 14 15.31 18.04 10.01
CA LEU A 14 15.56 18.52 8.64
C LEU A 14 17.01 18.97 8.42
N LEU A 15 17.71 19.44 9.47
CA LEU A 15 19.11 19.84 9.39
C LEU A 15 20.06 18.64 9.52
N ILE A 16 19.75 17.70 10.41
CA ILE A 16 20.64 16.59 10.78
C ILE A 16 20.51 15.39 9.81
N LEU A 17 19.30 15.09 9.34
CA LEU A 17 19.05 13.92 8.49
C LEU A 17 19.85 13.93 7.19
N PRO A 18 19.93 15.02 6.39
CA PRO A 18 20.75 15.02 5.19
C PRO A 18 22.26 14.84 5.46
N GLN A 19 22.75 15.22 6.65
CA GLN A 19 24.17 15.05 7.00
C GLN A 19 24.49 13.64 7.50
N SER A 20 23.59 13.06 8.31
CA SER A 20 23.77 11.73 8.92
C SER A 20 23.39 10.59 7.98
N HIS A 21 22.42 10.83 7.07
CA HIS A 21 21.91 9.84 6.14
C HIS A 21 21.75 10.47 4.75
N PRO A 22 22.85 10.65 3.99
CA PRO A 22 22.82 11.29 2.67
C PRO A 22 21.86 10.60 1.68
N ALA A 23 21.67 9.28 1.82
CA ALA A 23 20.71 8.52 1.01
C ALA A 23 19.24 8.94 1.21
N LEU A 24 18.91 9.61 2.32
CA LEU A 24 17.57 10.15 2.56
C LEU A 24 17.40 11.56 1.98
N GLN A 25 18.47 12.22 1.54
CA GLN A 25 18.40 13.58 1.01
C GLN A 25 17.50 13.64 -0.23
N ASP A 26 17.67 12.69 -1.14
CA ASP A 26 16.82 12.59 -2.34
C ASP A 26 15.37 12.29 -1.96
N VAL A 27 15.09 11.59 -0.86
CA VAL A 27 13.69 11.31 -0.44
C VAL A 27 13.06 12.49 0.30
N LEU A 28 13.83 13.19 1.14
CA LEU A 28 13.35 14.29 1.99
C LEU A 28 13.20 15.60 1.23
N PHE A 29 13.99 15.80 0.17
CA PHE A 29 14.04 17.03 -0.61
C PHE A 29 13.70 16.82 -2.10
N ASP A 30 13.13 15.67 -2.47
CA ASP A 30 12.48 15.50 -3.77
C ASP A 30 11.14 16.26 -3.78
N PHE A 31 11.24 17.50 -4.22
CA PHE A 31 10.11 18.39 -4.50
C PHE A 31 9.71 18.36 -5.98
N ALA A 32 10.25 17.43 -6.77
CA ALA A 32 9.79 17.29 -8.14
C ALA A 32 8.32 16.87 -8.10
N GLU A 33 7.52 17.43 -9.01
CA GLU A 33 6.25 16.82 -9.37
C GLU A 33 6.58 15.35 -9.71
N PRO A 34 5.98 14.36 -9.03
CA PRO A 34 6.27 12.97 -9.34
C PRO A 34 6.10 12.80 -10.84
N GLY A 35 7.17 12.40 -11.53
CA GLY A 35 7.10 12.17 -12.97
C GLY A 35 6.05 11.11 -13.28
N LYS A 36 5.80 10.83 -14.57
CA LYS A 36 5.04 9.62 -14.96
C LYS A 36 5.88 8.38 -14.64
N ILE A 37 5.99 8.06 -13.36
CA ILE A 37 6.50 6.79 -12.87
C ILE A 37 5.58 5.71 -13.43
N ASP A 38 6.14 4.55 -13.71
CA ASP A 38 5.37 3.38 -14.10
C ASP A 38 4.34 3.05 -13.01
N SER A 39 3.06 3.34 -13.31
CA SER A 39 1.94 3.11 -12.40
C SER A 39 1.80 1.65 -12.03
N GLU A 40 2.11 0.73 -12.94
CA GLU A 40 2.01 -0.71 -12.68
C GLU A 40 3.07 -1.13 -11.68
N ALA A 41 4.35 -0.84 -11.97
CA ALA A 41 5.45 -1.18 -11.07
C ALA A 41 5.27 -0.53 -9.68
N PHE A 42 4.85 0.74 -9.65
CA PHE A 42 4.54 1.44 -8.40
C PHE A 42 3.45 0.72 -7.62
N MET A 43 2.34 0.37 -8.26
CA MET A 43 1.20 -0.24 -7.57
C MET A 43 1.51 -1.66 -7.10
N GLN A 44 2.29 -2.44 -7.86
CA GLN A 44 2.75 -3.78 -7.44
C GLN A 44 3.69 -3.72 -6.22
N LYS A 45 4.48 -2.65 -6.08
CA LYS A 45 5.34 -2.47 -4.89
C LYS A 45 4.54 -1.95 -3.68
N ASN A 46 3.53 -1.13 -3.93
CA ASN A 46 2.88 -0.31 -2.91
C ASN A 46 1.43 -0.73 -2.57
N PHE A 47 0.92 -1.84 -3.10
CA PHE A 47 -0.48 -2.25 -2.88
C PHE A 47 -0.86 -2.45 -1.40
N ARG A 48 0.11 -2.73 -0.51
CA ARG A 48 -0.11 -2.91 0.93
C ARG A 48 -0.38 -1.60 1.67
N PHE A 49 -0.11 -0.44 1.08
CA PHE A 49 -0.36 0.83 1.75
C PHE A 49 -1.85 1.14 1.83
N ASN A 50 -2.37 1.29 3.05
CA ASN A 50 -3.76 1.66 3.29
C ASN A 50 -3.94 3.19 3.16
N VAL A 51 -3.97 3.68 1.92
CA VAL A 51 -4.20 5.09 1.59
C VAL A 51 -5.28 5.23 0.51
N ALA A 52 -5.90 6.41 0.44
CA ALA A 52 -6.91 6.68 -0.58
C ALA A 52 -6.30 6.61 -2.00
N LEU A 53 -7.13 6.25 -3.00
CA LEU A 53 -6.71 6.23 -4.41
C LEU A 53 -6.16 7.57 -4.91
N SER A 54 -6.65 8.69 -4.37
CA SER A 54 -6.11 10.03 -4.66
C SER A 54 -4.64 10.13 -4.28
N ARG A 55 -4.21 9.47 -3.20
CA ARG A 55 -2.81 9.44 -2.79
C ARG A 55 -1.95 8.61 -3.74
N PHE A 56 -2.44 7.47 -4.21
CA PHE A 56 -1.76 6.68 -5.26
C PHE A 56 -1.62 7.46 -6.56
N ALA A 57 -2.68 8.17 -6.99
CA ALA A 57 -2.63 9.03 -8.17
C ALA A 57 -1.59 10.15 -8.01
N TYR A 58 -1.58 10.83 -6.86
CA TYR A 58 -0.61 11.86 -6.54
C TYR A 58 0.83 11.32 -6.57
N LEU A 59 1.11 10.20 -5.90
CA LEU A 59 2.45 9.59 -5.84
C LEU A 59 2.94 9.06 -7.19
N THR A 60 2.05 8.90 -8.17
CA THR A 60 2.38 8.50 -9.54
C THR A 60 2.36 9.67 -10.53
N GLY A 61 2.27 10.92 -10.06
CA GLY A 61 2.34 12.08 -10.94
C GLY A 61 1.08 12.33 -11.77
N ARG A 62 -0.07 11.85 -11.30
CA ARG A 62 -1.31 11.83 -12.09
C ARG A 62 -2.46 12.44 -11.32
N SER A 63 -3.31 13.17 -12.04
CA SER A 63 -4.66 13.44 -11.54
C SER A 63 -5.44 12.14 -11.38
N LEU A 64 -6.38 12.09 -10.42
CA LEU A 64 -7.17 10.88 -10.16
C LEU A 64 -7.89 10.34 -11.41
N ALA A 65 -8.39 11.24 -12.27
CA ALA A 65 -9.05 10.87 -13.52
C ALA A 65 -8.07 10.24 -14.53
N THR A 66 -6.84 10.74 -14.62
CA THR A 66 -5.79 10.17 -15.48
C THR A 66 -5.34 8.81 -14.94
N PHE A 67 -5.08 8.73 -13.64
CA PHE A 67 -4.74 7.48 -12.97
C PHE A 67 -5.78 6.38 -13.23
N LYS A 68 -7.07 6.66 -13.04
CA LYS A 68 -8.15 5.69 -13.32
C LYS A 68 -8.19 5.22 -14.78
N ARG A 69 -8.00 6.14 -15.75
CA ARG A 69 -7.99 5.81 -17.19
C ARG A 69 -6.78 4.95 -17.55
N ASP A 70 -5.59 5.32 -17.10
CA ASP A 70 -4.36 4.58 -17.37
C ASP A 70 -4.44 3.18 -16.75
N PHE A 71 -4.92 3.09 -15.52
CA PHE A 71 -5.07 1.82 -14.80
C PHE A 71 -6.05 0.86 -15.51
N ALA A 72 -7.19 1.38 -15.98
CA ALA A 72 -8.15 0.59 -16.72
C ALA A 72 -7.58 0.06 -18.04
N LYS A 73 -6.68 0.81 -18.70
CA LYS A 73 -5.97 0.34 -19.90
C LYS A 73 -4.94 -0.73 -19.60
N LEU A 74 -4.20 -0.60 -18.50
CA LEU A 74 -3.14 -1.54 -18.11
C LEU A 74 -3.70 -2.86 -17.57
N PHE A 75 -4.72 -2.78 -16.70
CA PHE A 75 -5.19 -3.93 -15.92
C PHE A 75 -6.60 -4.42 -16.29
N CYS A 76 -7.28 -3.76 -17.23
CA CYS A 76 -8.68 -4.02 -17.58
C CYS A 76 -9.64 -3.94 -16.36
N LEU A 77 -9.24 -3.27 -15.28
CA LEU A 77 -9.95 -3.17 -14.01
C LEU A 77 -9.84 -1.75 -13.44
N SER A 78 -10.78 -1.39 -12.57
CA SER A 78 -10.63 -0.14 -11.80
C SER A 78 -9.54 -0.30 -10.73
N PRO A 79 -8.79 0.77 -10.39
CA PRO A 79 -7.74 0.69 -9.38
C PRO A 79 -8.21 0.12 -8.03
N SER A 80 -9.42 0.49 -7.59
CA SER A 80 -10.01 -0.03 -6.36
C SER A 80 -10.20 -1.54 -6.40
N ARG A 81 -10.77 -2.06 -7.49
CA ARG A 81 -11.03 -3.50 -7.63
C ARG A 81 -9.74 -4.29 -7.73
N TRP A 82 -8.79 -3.78 -8.51
CA TRP A 82 -7.47 -4.39 -8.62
C TRP A 82 -6.75 -4.43 -7.28
N LEU A 83 -6.79 -3.35 -6.50
CA LEU A 83 -6.13 -3.28 -5.19
C LEU A 83 -6.67 -4.35 -4.25
N VAL A 84 -8.00 -4.48 -4.17
CA VAL A 84 -8.64 -5.54 -3.37
C VAL A 84 -8.21 -6.92 -3.88
N GLN A 85 -8.26 -7.16 -5.18
CA GLN A 85 -7.91 -8.45 -5.76
C GLN A 85 -6.44 -8.84 -5.50
N ARG A 86 -5.50 -7.91 -5.69
CA ARG A 86 -4.08 -8.16 -5.42
C ARG A 86 -3.79 -8.43 -3.94
N ARG A 87 -4.43 -7.68 -3.04
CA ARG A 87 -4.32 -7.93 -1.58
C ARG A 87 -4.84 -9.31 -1.20
N LEU A 88 -5.96 -9.73 -1.79
CA LEU A 88 -6.52 -11.06 -1.55
C LEU A 88 -5.66 -12.17 -2.16
N GLN A 89 -5.01 -11.93 -3.31
CA GLN A 89 -4.02 -12.86 -3.90
C GLN A 89 -2.79 -13.03 -3.01
N GLU A 90 -2.24 -11.93 -2.51
CA GLU A 90 -1.13 -11.98 -1.55
C GLU A 90 -1.55 -12.72 -0.28
N ALA A 91 -2.74 -12.42 0.25
CA ALA A 91 -3.24 -13.09 1.43
C ALA A 91 -3.38 -14.60 1.22
N HIS A 92 -3.87 -15.02 0.05
CA HIS A 92 -3.98 -16.44 -0.27
C HIS A 92 -2.61 -17.11 -0.25
N TYR A 93 -1.62 -16.51 -0.90
CA TYR A 93 -0.24 -17.02 -0.91
C TYR A 93 0.36 -17.12 0.51
N LEU A 94 0.16 -16.10 1.35
CA LEU A 94 0.64 -16.11 2.73
C LEU A 94 -0.01 -17.22 3.58
N LEU A 95 -1.28 -17.54 3.32
CA LEU A 95 -2.02 -18.56 4.04
C LEU A 95 -1.66 -19.98 3.56
N THR A 96 -1.56 -20.21 2.25
CA THR A 96 -1.35 -21.55 1.69
C THR A 96 0.11 -21.93 1.62
N GLU A 97 0.97 -21.02 1.16
CA GLU A 97 2.39 -21.32 0.91
C GLU A 97 3.29 -21.01 2.11
N GLN A 98 2.95 -19.98 2.90
CA GLN A 98 3.75 -19.59 4.06
C GLN A 98 3.16 -20.02 5.42
N GLY A 99 1.97 -20.64 5.44
CA GLY A 99 1.33 -21.12 6.66
C GLY A 99 1.05 -20.03 7.70
N LYS A 100 0.90 -18.76 7.28
CA LYS A 100 0.64 -17.66 8.22
C LYS A 100 -0.75 -17.79 8.83
N ILE A 101 -0.88 -17.26 10.05
CA ILE A 101 -2.16 -17.23 10.75
C ILE A 101 -3.05 -16.14 10.13
N PRO A 102 -4.32 -16.43 9.80
CA PRO A 102 -5.26 -15.46 9.20
C PRO A 102 -5.38 -14.13 9.93
N PHE A 103 -5.29 -14.16 11.25
CA PHE A 103 -5.36 -12.97 12.10
C PHE A 103 -4.14 -12.04 11.93
N GLY A 104 -2.98 -12.54 11.49
CA GLY A 104 -1.82 -11.70 11.18
C GLY A 104 -1.81 -11.16 9.75
N VAL A 105 -2.46 -11.87 8.82
CA VAL A 105 -2.35 -11.61 7.38
C VAL A 105 -3.10 -10.36 6.93
N TYR A 106 -4.26 -10.04 7.53
CA TYR A 106 -5.12 -8.96 7.03
C TYR A 106 -4.42 -7.59 7.04
N LEU A 107 -3.72 -7.25 8.14
CA LEU A 107 -2.94 -6.01 8.25
C LEU A 107 -1.72 -6.03 7.32
N GLU A 108 -1.07 -7.19 7.19
CA GLU A 108 0.11 -7.34 6.34
C GLU A 108 -0.19 -7.08 4.86
N VAL A 109 -1.37 -7.49 4.39
CA VAL A 109 -1.82 -7.19 3.03
C VAL A 109 -2.46 -5.80 2.90
N GLY A 110 -2.49 -5.00 3.97
CA GLY A 110 -3.00 -3.63 3.94
C GLY A 110 -4.51 -3.49 4.04
N VAL A 111 -5.21 -4.51 4.56
CA VAL A 111 -6.64 -4.41 4.88
C VAL A 111 -6.80 -4.01 6.35
N GLU A 112 -7.61 -2.99 6.60
CA GLU A 112 -7.77 -2.40 7.94
C GLU A 112 -8.74 -3.18 8.82
N ASP A 113 -9.83 -3.70 8.23
CA ASP A 113 -10.87 -4.40 8.96
C ASP A 113 -10.85 -5.90 8.70
N LEU A 114 -10.82 -6.66 9.80
CA LEU A 114 -10.79 -8.11 9.79
C LEU A 114 -12.08 -8.69 9.18
N SER A 115 -13.25 -8.16 9.55
CA SER A 115 -14.54 -8.69 9.10
C SER A 115 -14.69 -8.53 7.57
N HIS A 116 -14.32 -7.37 7.06
CA HIS A 116 -14.26 -7.07 5.64
C HIS A 116 -13.26 -7.97 4.91
N PHE A 117 -12.08 -8.21 5.51
CA PHE A 117 -11.10 -9.15 4.96
C PHE A 117 -11.68 -10.56 4.81
N PHE A 118 -12.25 -11.14 5.88
CA PHE A 118 -12.85 -12.48 5.83
C PHE A 118 -13.97 -12.58 4.80
N PHE A 119 -14.86 -11.58 4.74
CA PHE A 119 -15.95 -11.53 3.77
C PHE A 119 -15.43 -11.47 2.33
N ALA A 120 -14.50 -10.56 2.05
CA ALA A 120 -13.95 -10.38 0.71
C ALA A 120 -13.14 -11.60 0.26
N PHE A 121 -12.36 -12.21 1.16
CA PHE A 121 -11.59 -13.42 0.88
C PHE A 121 -12.49 -14.61 0.57
N LYS A 122 -13.50 -14.86 1.41
CA LYS A 122 -14.48 -15.94 1.18
C LYS A 122 -15.21 -15.76 -0.15
N LYS A 123 -15.56 -14.51 -0.50
CA LYS A 123 -16.18 -14.20 -1.80
C LYS A 123 -15.26 -14.49 -2.99
N ALA A 124 -13.96 -14.27 -2.84
CA ALA A 124 -12.98 -14.46 -3.91
C ALA A 124 -12.58 -15.94 -4.10
N TYR A 125 -12.41 -16.71 -3.02
CA TYR A 125 -11.85 -18.08 -3.07
C TYR A 125 -12.84 -19.18 -2.65
N GLY A 126 -14.07 -18.85 -2.28
CA GLY A 126 -15.08 -19.81 -1.83
C GLY A 126 -14.83 -20.40 -0.43
N LEU A 127 -13.63 -20.27 0.11
CA LEU A 127 -13.21 -20.76 1.42
C LEU A 127 -12.84 -19.61 2.35
N ALA A 128 -13.11 -19.78 3.64
CA ALA A 128 -12.67 -18.81 4.65
C ALA A 128 -11.15 -18.94 4.87
N PRO A 129 -10.43 -17.84 5.11
CA PRO A 129 -9.00 -17.85 5.46
C PRO A 129 -8.64 -18.89 6.55
N SER A 130 -9.50 -19.06 7.55
CA SER A 130 -9.31 -20.00 8.66
C SER A 130 -9.27 -21.48 8.26
N ARG A 131 -9.80 -21.84 7.08
CA ARG A 131 -9.76 -23.22 6.57
C ARG A 131 -8.51 -23.51 5.72
N LEU A 132 -7.81 -22.47 5.28
CA LEU A 132 -6.59 -22.58 4.48
C LEU A 132 -5.32 -22.56 5.32
N ALA A 133 -5.41 -22.09 6.56
CA ALA A 133 -4.29 -22.14 7.48
C ALA A 133 -3.94 -23.61 7.77
N VAL A 134 -2.79 -24.05 7.26
CA VAL A 134 -2.20 -25.33 7.66
C VAL A 134 -1.72 -25.15 9.10
N THR A 135 -2.39 -25.81 10.04
CA THR A 135 -1.90 -25.91 11.41
C THR A 135 -0.57 -26.67 11.38
N PRO A 136 0.54 -26.14 11.92
CA PRO A 136 1.77 -26.89 12.09
C PRO A 136 1.60 -28.08 13.05
#